data_AF-W6W428-F1
#
_entry.id   AF-W6W428-F1
#
_cell.length_a   1.000
_cell.length_b   1.000
_cell.length_c   1.000
_cell.angle_alpha   90.00
_cell.angle_beta   90.00
_cell.angle_gamma   90.00
#
_symmetry.space_group_name_H-M   'P 1'
#
loop_
_entity.id
_entity.type
_entity.pdbx_description
1 polymer ?
#
loop_
_entity_poly.entity_id
_entity_poly.type
_entity_poly.pdbx_seq_one_letter_code
_entity_poly.pdbx_strand_id
1 'polypeptide(L)' 'MPGLAVDPTENYKIEILGLRRSSSCGTIVCDCCRERKYAAEFDEDSFGICIDCLACDALLVELKAGEGGTH' A
#
# COMPACT_ATOMS: atom_id res chain seq x y z
N MET A 1 33.85 -44.72 11.48
CA MET A 1 32.49 -44.14 11.35
C MET A 1 32.32 -43.70 9.90
N PRO A 2 31.55 -44.41 9.06
CA PRO A 2 31.32 -43.98 7.69
C PRO A 2 30.39 -42.76 7.69
N GLY A 3 30.84 -41.65 7.11
CA GLY A 3 30.03 -40.45 6.92
C GLY A 3 28.92 -40.72 5.92
N LEU A 4 27.66 -40.48 6.33
CA LEU A 4 26.53 -40.46 5.42
C LEU A 4 26.72 -39.29 4.45
N ALA A 5 27.10 -39.60 3.22
CA ALA A 5 26.91 -38.69 2.11
C ALA A 5 25.39 -38.56 1.90
N VAL A 6 24.86 -37.38 2.23
CA VAL A 6 23.48 -37.02 1.86
C VAL A 6 23.46 -36.91 0.34
N ASP A 7 22.69 -37.76 -0.31
CA ASP A 7 22.53 -37.75 -1.76
C ASP A 7 21.81 -36.45 -2.16
N PRO A 8 22.40 -35.60 -3.04
CA PRO A 8 21.82 -34.32 -3.42
C PRO A 8 20.64 -34.45 -4.40
N THR A 9 20.19 -35.67 -4.73
CA THR A 9 19.08 -35.95 -5.66
C THR A 9 17.73 -35.98 -4.93
N GLU A 10 17.59 -35.18 -3.88
CA GLU A 10 16.29 -34.96 -3.26
C GLU A 10 15.47 -34.04 -4.18
N ASN A 11 14.47 -34.64 -4.84
CA ASN A 11 13.55 -33.97 -5.75
C ASN A 11 12.59 -33.05 -4.95
N TYR A 12 13.06 -31.87 -4.57
CA TYR A 12 12.26 -30.87 -3.86
C TYR A 12 11.20 -30.28 -4.80
N LYS A 13 10.03 -30.93 -4.84
CA LYS A 13 8.84 -30.37 -5.50
C LYS A 13 8.29 -29.25 -4.64
N ILE A 14 8.61 -28.01 -5.01
CA ILE A 14 8.04 -26.81 -4.40
C ILE A 14 6.78 -26.47 -5.20
N GLU A 15 5.62 -26.57 -4.55
CA GLU A 15 4.36 -26.11 -5.13
C GLU A 15 4.12 -24.65 -4.74
N ILE A 16 4.14 -23.75 -5.73
CA ILE A 16 3.75 -22.35 -5.53
C ILE A 16 2.22 -22.32 -5.53
N LEU A 17 1.62 -22.32 -4.35
CA LEU A 17 0.19 -22.07 -4.20
C LEU A 17 -0.11 -20.67 -4.75
N GLY A 18 -0.90 -20.58 -5.81
CA GLY A 18 -1.24 -19.32 -6.46
C GLY A 18 -1.83 -18.31 -5.48
N LEU A 19 -1.48 -17.02 -5.66
CA LEU A 19 -1.97 -15.92 -4.83
C LEU A 19 -3.51 -15.86 -4.89
N ARG A 20 -4.15 -16.44 -3.88
CA ARG A 20 -5.60 -16.44 -3.76
C ARG A 20 -6.02 -15.09 -3.19
N ARG A 21 -6.26 -14.11 -4.07
CA ARG A 21 -6.92 -12.85 -3.70
C ARG A 21 -8.37 -13.22 -3.36
N SER A 22 -8.65 -13.49 -2.09
CA SER A 22 -10.03 -13.62 -1.61
C SER A 22 -10.79 -12.37 -2.02
N SER A 23 -12.01 -12.54 -2.53
CA SER A 23 -12.95 -11.48 -2.90
C SER A 23 -13.47 -10.70 -1.67
N SER A 24 -12.61 -10.45 -0.69
CA SER A 24 -12.82 -9.48 0.36
C SER A 24 -12.56 -8.11 -0.27
N CYS A 25 -13.58 -7.25 -0.28
CA CYS A 25 -13.42 -5.82 -0.51
C CYS A 25 -12.14 -5.34 0.19
N GLY A 26 -11.10 -5.07 -0.60
CA GLY A 26 -9.74 -4.96 -0.10
C GLY A 26 -9.64 -3.76 0.82
N THR A 27 -9.21 -3.97 2.06
CA THR A 27 -8.79 -2.85 2.89
C THR A 27 -7.35 -2.51 2.55
N ILE A 28 -7.06 -1.22 2.42
CA ILE A 28 -5.76 -0.63 2.12
C ILE A 28 -5.37 0.23 3.32
N VAL A 29 -4.07 0.28 3.65
CA VAL A 29 -3.56 1.17 4.69
C VAL A 29 -3.24 2.50 4.03
N CYS A 30 -3.78 3.60 4.56
CA CYS A 30 -3.43 4.93 4.10
C CYS A 30 -2.00 5.29 4.52
N ASP A 31 -1.15 5.74 3.61
CA ASP A 31 0.23 6.12 3.94
C ASP A 31 0.33 7.40 4.77
N CYS A 32 -0.69 8.28 4.71
CA CYS A 32 -0.75 9.51 5.48
C CYS A 32 -1.17 9.26 6.94
N CYS A 33 -2.39 8.74 7.17
CA CYS A 33 -2.94 8.54 8.52
C CYS A 33 -2.65 7.17 9.12
N ARG A 34 -2.09 6.22 8.34
CA ARG A 34 -1.80 4.83 8.75
C ARG A 34 -3.03 4.01 9.18
N GLU A 35 -4.23 4.48 8.88
CA GLU A 35 -5.47 3.76 9.14
C GLU A 35 -5.78 2.76 8.02
N ARG A 36 -6.43 1.64 8.37
CA ARG A 36 -7.00 0.71 7.39
C ARG A 36 -8.35 1.23 6.94
N LYS A 37 -8.49 1.42 5.64
CA LYS A 37 -9.71 1.90 4.98
C LYS A 37 -10.06 1.00 3.81
N TYR A 38 -11.30 1.05 3.34
CA TYR A 38 -11.71 0.28 2.17
C TYR A 38 -11.11 0.88 0.90
N ALA A 39 -10.85 0.05 -0.11
CA ALA A 39 -10.37 0.52 -1.42
C ALA A 39 -11.26 1.62 -2.04
N ALA A 40 -12.56 1.64 -1.73
CA ALA A 40 -13.49 2.69 -2.18
C ALA A 40 -13.25 4.07 -1.53
N GLU A 41 -12.47 4.14 -0.45
CA GLU A 41 -12.05 5.38 0.21
C GLU A 41 -10.71 5.91 -0.33
N PHE A 42 -10.22 5.33 -1.42
CA PHE A 42 -9.04 5.76 -2.17
C PHE A 42 -9.46 6.11 -3.59
N ASP A 43 -8.83 7.14 -4.15
CA ASP A 43 -9.02 7.49 -5.55
C ASP A 43 -8.10 6.61 -6.43
N GLU A 44 -8.46 6.41 -7.70
CA GLU A 44 -7.71 5.52 -8.61
C GLU A 44 -6.25 5.99 -8.79
N ASP A 45 -6.00 7.29 -8.63
CA ASP A 45 -4.69 7.92 -8.77
C ASP A 45 -4.06 8.36 -7.42
N SER A 46 -4.64 8.01 -6.26
CA SER A 46 -4.18 8.58 -4.99
C SER A 46 -2.93 7.96 -4.35
N PHE A 47 -2.20 7.09 -5.05
CA PHE A 47 -0.94 6.47 -4.58
C PHE A 47 -0.98 5.93 -3.13
N GLY A 48 -2.12 5.44 -2.65
CA GLY A 48 -2.25 4.93 -1.28
C GLY A 48 -2.59 5.98 -0.22
N ILE A 49 -3.02 7.18 -0.61
CA ILE A 49 -3.57 8.21 0.28
C ILE A 49 -5.10 8.18 0.23
N CYS A 50 -5.76 8.17 1.38
CA CYS A 50 -7.23 8.16 1.42
C CYS A 50 -7.81 9.54 1.10
N ILE A 51 -9.07 9.55 0.62
CA ILE A 51 -9.78 10.76 0.17
C ILE A 51 -9.80 11.84 1.27
N ASP A 52 -9.98 11.45 2.55
CA ASP A 52 -9.98 12.39 3.67
C ASP A 52 -8.63 13.11 3.81
N CYS A 53 -7.53 12.37 3.70
CA CYS A 53 -6.18 12.96 3.78
C CYS A 53 -5.87 13.84 2.57
N LEU A 54 -6.36 13.49 1.37
CA LEU A 54 -6.22 14.33 0.18
C LEU A 54 -7.02 15.65 0.32
N ALA A 55 -8.22 15.58 0.90
CA ALA A 55 -9.05 16.75 1.13
C ALA A 55 -8.42 17.73 2.13
N CYS A 56 -7.65 17.22 3.11
CA CYS A 56 -6.91 18.08 4.03
C CYS A 56 -5.82 18.91 3.34
N ASP A 57 -5.11 18.36 2.35
CA ASP A 57 -4.06 19.09 1.62
C ASP A 57 -4.63 20.12 0.63
N ALA A 58 -5.81 19.88 0.07
CA ALA A 58 -6.48 20.84 -0.81
C ALA A 58 -6.76 22.19 -0.11
N LEU A 59 -6.94 22.19 1.21
CA LEU A 59 -7.14 23.40 2.01
C LEU A 59 -5.86 24.22 2.23
N LEU A 60 -4.67 23.69 1.92
CA LEU A 60 -3.39 24.40 2.08
C LEU A 60 -2.97 25.21 0.86
N VAL A 61 -3.62 25.02 -0.30
CA VAL A 61 -3.29 25.74 -1.54
C VAL A 61 -3.94 27.13 -1.60
N GLU A 62 -4.96 27.40 -0.79
CA GLU A 62 -5.63 28.72 -0.77
C GLU A 62 -4.94 29.78 0.12
N LEU A 63 -3.90 29.41 0.88
CA LEU A 63 -3.21 30.35 1.80
C LEU A 63 -1.89 30.91 1.26
N LYS A 64 -1.63 30.85 -0.06
CA LYS A 64 -0.42 31.45 -0.66
C LYS A 64 -0.70 32.29 -1.91
N ALA A 65 -1.90 32.86 -2.01
CA ALA A 65 -2.30 33.82 -3.03
C ALA A 65 -2.74 35.18 -2.44
N GLY A 66 -2.21 35.57 -1.27
CA GLY A 66 -2.66 36.77 -0.55
C GLY A 66 -1.62 37.53 0.26
N GLU A 67 -0.32 37.28 0.10
CA GLU A 67 0.73 38.16 0.65
C GLU A 67 1.53 38.77 -0.50
N GLY A 68 0.83 39.61 -1.26
CA GLY A 68 1.39 40.42 -2.34
C GLY A 68 0.83 41.84 -2.27
N GLY A 69 1.28 42.60 -1.27
CA GLY A 69 1.43 44.07 -1.24
C GLY A 69 0.27 44.99 -1.62
N THR A 70 0.00 45.98 -0.76
CA THR A 70 0.23 47.41 -1.09
C THR A 70 0.16 48.27 0.17
N HIS A 71 1.26 49.00 0.41
CA HIS A 71 1.41 50.35 0.98
C HIS A 71 0.41 50.87 2.03
#